data_AF-A0A2E0FLM8-F1
#
_entry.id   AF-A0A2E0FLM8-F1
#
_cell.length_a   1.000
_cell.length_b   1.000
_cell.length_c   1.000
_cell.angle_alpha   90.00
_cell.angle_beta   90.00
_cell.angle_gamma   90.00
#
_symmetry.space_group_name_H-M   'P 1'
#
loop_
_entity.id
_entity.type
_entity.pdbx_description
1 polymer ?
#
loop_
_entity_poly.entity_id
_entity_poly.type
_entity_poly.pdbx_seq_one_letter_code
_entity_poly.pdbx_strand_id
1 'polypeptide(L)'
;LYYGDAFLTGDVAIAYDKFNELEIEVSARSEKGTNLVLPLDGADEVVLPDFITCVDRSNPLKVEDTEMDLSGVKMKFNMNVTPDAQISLIFDEVVGDIMTGNGTGDITLEIDEYGEFSMRGLYEVNKGDYLFTMFDFINKPFTVRKGGTISWYGNPYNADINLVAVYETKASLYDIMPEGEREEYKGNTEVNCLMKLTENLFSPELEFDIELPKSDDKARAVLENTISSDEELNKQVFSLMVLNKFLPRTNAISSASGSALGAGVGATSSDLISSQIGNWLNALSDDIEIGVNAKLGNQIGEDEIAVAMSKAFLNDRLEISGNFGYSSTNATTSDEQNTRLIGDVNVQYKLNEEGNVRIRAFNESNDYDPMQTTQNSTQGFGIYYKESFNNWWELRQKIANIFRPSRNDVLHYRGVGRRKDEDYIKGNPF
;
A
#
# COMPACT_ATOMS: atom_id res chain seq x y z
N LEU A 1 18.36 5.66 -8.64
CA LEU A 1 19.60 4.88 -8.86
C LEU A 1 19.21 3.48 -9.32
N TYR A 2 19.50 3.06 -10.56
CA TYR A 2 19.29 1.65 -10.98
C TYR A 2 20.42 0.77 -10.44
N TYR A 3 20.11 -0.45 -9.99
CA TYR A 3 21.11 -1.36 -9.43
C TYR A 3 20.77 -2.82 -9.66
N GLY A 4 21.74 -3.72 -9.49
CA GLY A 4 21.54 -5.16 -9.65
C GLY A 4 22.77 -5.89 -10.18
N ASP A 5 22.62 -7.19 -10.35
CA ASP A 5 23.65 -8.06 -10.92
C ASP A 5 23.26 -8.42 -12.36
N ALA A 6 24.14 -8.14 -13.33
CA ALA A 6 23.93 -8.51 -14.72
C ALA A 6 24.95 -9.57 -15.15
N PHE A 7 24.46 -10.74 -15.57
CA PHE A 7 25.28 -11.79 -16.17
C PHE A 7 25.02 -11.80 -17.67
N LEU A 8 26.06 -11.53 -18.45
CA LEU A 8 25.93 -11.31 -19.88
C LEU A 8 26.91 -12.20 -20.65
N THR A 9 26.49 -12.74 -21.79
CA THR A 9 27.37 -13.40 -22.76
C THR A 9 27.30 -12.63 -24.07
N GLY A 10 28.45 -12.27 -24.65
CA GLY A 10 28.47 -11.46 -25.86
C GLY A 10 29.87 -11.12 -26.37
N ASP A 11 29.88 -10.32 -27.43
CA ASP A 11 31.09 -9.78 -28.05
C ASP A 11 31.25 -8.30 -27.70
N VAL A 12 32.50 -7.88 -27.53
CA VAL A 12 32.88 -6.50 -27.26
C VAL A 12 33.87 -6.04 -28.33
N ALA A 13 33.53 -4.97 -29.02
CA ALA A 13 34.41 -4.28 -29.95
C ALA A 13 34.84 -2.95 -29.32
N ILE A 14 36.15 -2.71 -29.30
CA ILE A 14 36.74 -1.46 -28.82
C ILE A 14 37.55 -0.87 -29.96
N ALA A 15 37.19 0.34 -30.36
CA ALA A 15 37.86 1.08 -31.42
C ALA A 15 38.27 2.47 -30.92
N TYR A 16 39.27 3.02 -31.59
CA TYR A 16 39.62 4.43 -31.48
C TYR A 16 39.32 5.08 -32.81
N ASP A 17 38.61 6.20 -32.77
CA ASP A 17 38.23 6.95 -33.96
C ASP A 17 39.41 7.84 -34.46
N LYS A 18 39.18 8.68 -35.47
CA LYS A 18 40.22 9.56 -36.06
C LYS A 18 40.61 10.73 -35.14
N PHE A 19 39.83 11.02 -34.11
CA PHE A 19 40.04 12.08 -33.14
C PHE A 19 40.49 11.56 -31.76
N ASN A 20 40.86 10.27 -31.66
CA ASN A 20 41.16 9.56 -30.40
C ASN A 20 39.95 9.38 -29.46
N GLU A 21 38.73 9.49 -29.96
CA GLU A 21 37.53 9.17 -29.20
C GLU A 21 37.39 7.65 -29.10
N LEU A 22 37.08 7.19 -27.89
CA LEU A 22 36.96 5.76 -27.57
C LEU A 22 35.54 5.31 -27.94
N GLU A 23 35.42 4.38 -28.89
CA GLU A 23 34.15 3.77 -29.25
C GLU A 23 34.09 2.33 -28.71
N ILE A 24 33.10 2.06 -27.87
CA ILE A 24 32.83 0.75 -27.29
C ILE A 24 31.49 0.26 -27.82
N GLU A 25 31.48 -0.82 -28.59
CA GLU A 25 30.26 -1.50 -29.00
C GLU A 25 30.18 -2.88 -28.34
N VAL A 26 29.07 -3.13 -27.67
CA VAL A 26 28.79 -4.39 -26.98
C VAL A 26 27.54 -4.99 -27.58
N SER A 27 27.61 -6.27 -27.97
CA SER A 27 26.44 -7.04 -28.36
C SER A 27 26.34 -8.24 -27.43
N ALA A 28 25.35 -8.23 -26.54
CA ALA A 28 25.28 -9.18 -25.45
C ALA A 28 23.86 -9.70 -25.20
N ARG A 29 23.79 -10.91 -24.66
CA ARG A 29 22.58 -11.60 -24.25
C ARG A 29 22.58 -11.78 -22.74
N SER A 30 21.43 -11.54 -22.10
CA SER A 30 21.30 -11.76 -20.66
C SER A 30 21.23 -13.25 -20.33
N GLU A 31 21.94 -13.63 -19.27
CA GLU A 31 22.07 -15.00 -18.78
C GLU A 31 21.41 -15.15 -17.41
N LYS A 32 21.19 -16.42 -17.04
CA LYS A 32 20.60 -16.78 -15.75
C LYS A 32 21.39 -16.21 -14.58
N GLY A 33 20.66 -15.67 -13.60
CA GLY A 33 21.22 -15.00 -12.43
C GLY A 33 21.23 -13.48 -12.57
N THR A 34 20.91 -12.96 -13.75
CA THR A 34 20.68 -11.53 -13.95
C THR A 34 19.46 -11.08 -13.14
N ASN A 35 19.65 -10.11 -12.26
CA ASN A 35 18.61 -9.47 -11.46
C ASN A 35 18.83 -7.96 -11.48
N LEU A 36 17.92 -7.23 -12.12
CA LEU A 36 17.99 -5.78 -12.26
C LEU A 36 16.86 -5.14 -11.48
N VAL A 37 17.16 -4.08 -10.75
CA VAL A 37 16.22 -3.34 -9.91
C VAL A 37 16.18 -1.89 -10.37
N LEU A 38 14.98 -1.43 -10.69
CA LEU A 38 14.68 -0.07 -11.11
C LEU A 38 13.78 0.59 -10.07
N PRO A 39 14.33 1.40 -9.14
CA PRO A 39 13.51 2.28 -8.33
C PRO A 39 12.99 3.43 -9.18
N LEU A 40 11.69 3.65 -9.07
CA LEU A 40 10.92 4.68 -9.75
C LEU A 40 10.52 5.82 -8.78
N ASP A 41 10.73 5.62 -7.48
CA ASP A 41 10.52 6.64 -6.45
C ASP A 41 11.63 7.71 -6.47
N GLY A 42 11.23 8.98 -6.26
CA GLY A 42 12.18 10.09 -6.13
C GLY A 42 12.76 10.64 -7.44
N ALA A 43 12.03 10.59 -8.55
CA ALA A 43 12.45 11.13 -9.86
C ALA A 43 12.71 12.66 -9.90
N ASP A 44 12.49 13.39 -8.80
CA ASP A 44 12.55 14.86 -8.80
C ASP A 44 13.96 15.47 -8.78
N GLU A 45 15.01 14.74 -8.46
CA GLU A 45 16.39 15.17 -8.74
C GLU A 45 17.37 14.02 -8.47
N VAL A 46 17.64 13.21 -9.49
CA VAL A 46 18.75 12.25 -9.44
C VAL A 46 19.85 12.76 -10.36
N VAL A 47 20.86 13.39 -9.75
CA VAL A 47 22.19 13.51 -10.36
C VAL A 47 22.61 12.09 -10.75
N LEU A 48 22.80 11.85 -12.04
CA LEU A 48 23.30 10.58 -12.58
C LEU A 48 24.57 10.16 -11.82
N PRO A 49 24.59 9.03 -11.08
CA PRO A 49 25.83 8.47 -10.60
C PRO A 49 26.43 7.60 -11.71
N ASP A 50 27.70 7.83 -12.01
CA ASP A 50 28.45 7.20 -13.10
C ASP A 50 28.41 5.66 -13.04
N PHE A 51 27.92 5.03 -14.11
CA PHE A 51 27.46 3.63 -14.10
C PHE A 51 28.50 2.59 -14.59
N ILE A 52 29.80 2.88 -14.55
CA ILE A 52 30.84 1.87 -14.81
C ILE A 52 31.98 1.98 -13.80
N THR A 53 31.97 1.15 -12.77
CA THR A 53 33.13 0.94 -11.90
C THR A 53 33.84 -0.36 -12.29
N CYS A 54 34.94 -0.26 -13.04
CA CYS A 54 35.83 -1.39 -13.27
C CYS A 54 36.62 -1.69 -11.99
N VAL A 55 36.17 -2.67 -11.20
CA VAL A 55 36.88 -3.09 -9.98
C VAL A 55 37.94 -4.15 -10.30
N ASP A 56 39.20 -3.84 -10.00
CA ASP A 56 40.28 -4.83 -10.03
C ASP A 56 40.09 -5.84 -8.88
N ARG A 57 39.89 -7.12 -9.23
CA ARG A 57 39.71 -8.22 -8.27
C ARG A 57 40.90 -8.40 -7.31
N SER A 58 42.06 -7.83 -7.62
CA SER A 58 43.24 -7.90 -6.76
C SER A 58 43.22 -6.90 -5.60
N ASN A 59 42.35 -5.88 -5.63
CA ASN A 59 42.25 -4.89 -4.55
C ASN A 59 40.84 -4.29 -4.41
N PRO A 60 39.88 -5.02 -3.80
CA PRO A 60 38.46 -4.63 -3.73
C PRO A 60 38.14 -3.45 -2.79
N LEU A 61 39.14 -2.83 -2.14
CA LEU A 61 38.94 -1.75 -1.16
C LEU A 61 39.23 -0.34 -1.69
N LYS A 62 39.49 -0.21 -3.01
CA LYS A 62 39.77 1.08 -3.63
C LYS A 62 38.72 1.41 -4.69
N VAL A 63 37.50 1.67 -4.23
CA VAL A 63 36.49 2.39 -5.02
C VAL A 63 36.66 3.86 -4.63
N GLU A 64 37.51 4.58 -5.37
CA GLU A 64 37.48 6.04 -5.33
C GLU A 64 36.27 6.46 -6.18
N ASP A 65 35.28 7.10 -5.57
CA ASP A 65 34.26 7.90 -6.29
C ASP A 65 35.01 9.00 -7.04
N THR A 66 35.45 8.64 -8.23
CA THR A 66 36.04 9.57 -9.19
C THR A 66 34.94 9.79 -10.21
N GLU A 67 34.39 11.00 -10.26
CA GLU A 67 33.53 11.42 -11.37
C GLU A 67 34.27 11.06 -12.66
N MET A 68 33.73 10.08 -13.39
CA MET A 68 34.38 9.58 -14.59
C MET A 68 33.90 10.45 -15.73
N ASP A 69 34.73 11.40 -16.14
CA ASP A 69 34.45 12.22 -17.32
C ASP A 69 34.38 11.32 -18.56
N LEU A 70 33.15 11.02 -19.00
CA LEU A 70 32.87 10.23 -20.20
C LEU A 70 32.97 11.06 -21.49
N SER A 71 33.35 12.34 -21.42
CA SER A 71 33.53 13.19 -22.60
C SER A 71 34.55 12.54 -23.57
N GLY A 72 34.13 12.34 -24.82
CA GLY A 72 34.95 11.65 -25.83
C GLY A 72 34.95 10.11 -25.74
N VAL A 73 34.04 9.53 -24.97
CA VAL A 73 33.76 8.08 -24.95
C VAL A 73 32.35 7.83 -25.47
N LYS A 74 32.26 7.19 -26.63
CA LYS A 74 31.01 6.73 -27.22
C LYS A 74 30.78 5.27 -26.87
N MET A 75 29.60 4.95 -26.35
CA MET A 75 29.25 3.58 -26.00
C MET A 75 27.92 3.17 -26.61
N LYS A 76 27.86 1.95 -27.14
CA LYS A 76 26.63 1.37 -27.66
C LYS A 76 26.50 -0.08 -27.20
N PHE A 77 25.41 -0.39 -26.54
CA PHE A 77 25.09 -1.71 -26.02
C PHE A 77 23.82 -2.22 -26.70
N ASN A 78 23.95 -3.25 -27.53
CA ASN A 78 22.84 -4.00 -28.10
C ASN A 78 22.56 -5.21 -27.20
N MET A 79 21.49 -5.13 -26.41
CA MET A 79 21.16 -6.09 -25.37
C MET A 79 19.97 -6.95 -25.78
N ASN A 80 20.18 -8.26 -25.91
CA ASN A 80 19.11 -9.25 -26.01
C ASN A 80 18.75 -9.74 -24.61
N VAL A 81 17.66 -9.21 -24.05
CA VAL A 81 17.12 -9.61 -22.75
C VAL A 81 16.30 -10.88 -22.90
N THR A 82 16.63 -11.89 -22.11
CA THR A 82 16.02 -13.22 -22.12
C THR A 82 15.13 -13.43 -20.88
N PRO A 83 14.21 -14.42 -20.90
CA PRO A 83 13.37 -14.73 -19.75
C PRO A 83 14.16 -15.23 -18.52
N ASP A 84 15.44 -15.53 -18.66
CA ASP A 84 16.29 -15.95 -17.55
C ASP A 84 16.76 -14.77 -16.69
N ALA A 85 16.57 -13.53 -17.16
CA ALA A 85 16.78 -12.32 -16.39
C ALA A 85 15.51 -11.90 -15.64
N GLN A 86 15.69 -11.54 -14.37
CA GLN A 86 14.64 -10.95 -13.54
C GLN A 86 14.80 -9.43 -13.53
N ILE A 87 13.67 -8.73 -13.61
CA ILE A 87 13.58 -7.28 -13.49
C ILE A 87 12.57 -6.96 -12.39
N SER A 88 12.96 -6.10 -11.46
CA SER A 88 12.09 -5.54 -10.42
C SER A 88 11.95 -4.04 -10.63
N LEU A 89 10.71 -3.56 -10.61
CA LEU A 89 10.36 -2.14 -10.57
C LEU A 89 9.86 -1.83 -9.16
N ILE A 90 10.43 -0.82 -8.51
CA ILE A 90 10.02 -0.38 -7.18
C ILE A 90 9.32 0.96 -7.37
N PHE A 91 8.01 1.00 -7.16
CA PHE A 91 7.22 2.23 -7.26
C PHE A 91 7.25 3.02 -5.94
N ASP A 92 7.23 2.32 -4.81
CA ASP A 92 7.37 2.90 -3.48
C ASP A 92 8.04 1.90 -2.53
N GLU A 93 9.27 2.20 -2.10
CA GLU A 93 10.04 1.34 -1.20
C GLU A 93 9.46 1.29 0.23
N VAL A 94 8.77 2.35 0.68
CA VAL A 94 8.26 2.48 2.05
C VAL A 94 7.09 1.52 2.29
N VAL A 95 6.16 1.45 1.34
CA VAL A 95 5.00 0.55 1.45
C VAL A 95 5.21 -0.80 0.76
N GLY A 96 6.29 -0.96 -0.01
CA GLY A 96 6.64 -2.21 -0.69
C GLY A 96 5.88 -2.41 -1.99
N ASP A 97 5.53 -1.32 -2.67
CA ASP A 97 4.89 -1.31 -3.99
C ASP A 97 5.93 -1.74 -5.04
N ILE A 98 5.95 -3.04 -5.34
CA ILE A 98 7.00 -3.66 -6.15
C ILE A 98 6.37 -4.57 -7.21
N MET A 99 6.79 -4.36 -8.47
CA MET A 99 6.58 -5.30 -9.56
C MET A 99 7.85 -6.10 -9.78
N THR A 100 7.76 -7.43 -9.84
CA THR A 100 8.88 -8.29 -10.20
C THR A 100 8.47 -9.24 -11.32
N GLY A 101 9.27 -9.34 -12.36
CA GLY A 101 8.94 -10.17 -13.50
C GLY A 101 10.14 -10.55 -14.34
N ASN A 102 9.85 -11.31 -15.40
CA ASN A 102 10.81 -11.61 -16.45
C ASN A 102 10.13 -11.45 -17.82
N GLY A 103 10.95 -11.42 -18.85
CA GLY A 103 10.49 -11.02 -20.17
C GLY A 103 11.55 -11.17 -21.23
N THR A 104 11.22 -10.71 -22.41
CA THR A 104 12.10 -10.74 -23.58
C THR A 104 12.09 -9.41 -24.25
N GLY A 105 13.27 -8.94 -24.67
CA GLY A 105 13.35 -7.67 -25.38
C GLY A 105 14.71 -7.46 -26.02
N ASP A 106 14.71 -6.69 -27.10
CA ASP A 106 15.93 -6.18 -27.70
C ASP A 106 16.02 -4.69 -27.35
N ILE A 107 16.99 -4.36 -26.49
CA ILE A 107 17.18 -3.02 -25.95
C ILE A 107 18.54 -2.51 -26.40
N THR A 108 18.56 -1.35 -27.05
CA THR A 108 19.78 -0.61 -27.38
C THR A 108 19.97 0.50 -26.38
N LEU A 109 21.13 0.55 -25.74
CA LEU A 109 21.56 1.63 -24.85
C LEU A 109 22.73 2.34 -25.53
N GLU A 110 22.70 3.66 -25.57
CA GLU A 110 23.71 4.47 -26.26
C GLU A 110 24.11 5.67 -25.41
N ILE A 111 25.41 5.95 -25.37
CA ILE A 111 26.00 7.14 -24.77
C ILE A 111 26.82 7.78 -25.88
N ASP A 112 26.46 9.01 -26.23
CA ASP A 112 27.16 9.73 -27.29
C ASP A 112 28.43 10.43 -26.79
N GLU A 113 29.15 11.07 -27.71
CA GLU A 113 30.40 11.79 -27.44
C GLU A 113 30.25 12.95 -26.44
N TYR A 114 29.02 13.42 -26.24
CA TYR A 114 28.64 14.48 -25.30
C TYR A 114 28.16 13.93 -23.95
N GLY A 115 28.13 12.61 -23.77
CA GLY A 115 27.63 11.95 -22.58
C GLY A 115 26.11 11.84 -22.51
N GLU A 116 25.38 12.13 -23.60
CA GLU A 116 23.93 11.98 -23.65
C GLU A 116 23.56 10.49 -23.67
N PHE A 117 22.85 10.06 -22.62
CA PHE A 117 22.39 8.68 -22.49
C PHE A 117 21.00 8.51 -23.11
N SER A 118 20.86 7.51 -23.99
CA SER A 118 19.60 7.15 -24.62
C SER A 118 19.35 5.64 -24.61
N MET A 119 18.08 5.26 -24.55
CA MET A 119 17.59 3.89 -24.60
C MET A 119 16.50 3.75 -25.65
N ARG A 120 16.57 2.67 -26.44
CA ARG A 120 15.58 2.33 -27.48
C ARG A 120 15.29 0.84 -27.48
N GLY A 121 14.02 0.47 -27.55
CA GLY A 121 13.66 -0.95 -27.64
C GLY A 121 12.31 -1.26 -27.04
N LEU A 122 11.92 -2.52 -27.17
CA LEU A 122 10.68 -3.07 -26.63
C LEU A 122 11.03 -4.25 -25.72
N TYR A 123 10.47 -4.23 -24.52
CA TYR A 123 10.51 -5.33 -23.57
C TYR A 123 9.10 -5.89 -23.37
N GLU A 124 8.90 -7.16 -23.70
CA GLU A 124 7.65 -7.89 -23.49
C GLU A 124 7.73 -8.72 -22.22
N VAL A 125 6.79 -8.49 -21.31
CA VAL A 125 6.69 -9.22 -20.03
C VAL A 125 6.07 -10.59 -20.27
N ASN A 126 6.79 -11.63 -19.84
CA ASN A 126 6.36 -13.02 -19.96
C ASN A 126 5.55 -13.48 -18.75
N LYS A 127 6.04 -13.14 -17.55
CA LYS A 127 5.35 -13.36 -16.28
C LYS A 127 5.88 -12.36 -15.25
N GLY A 128 5.06 -12.05 -14.28
CA GLY A 128 5.47 -11.26 -13.13
C GLY A 128 4.40 -11.22 -12.08
N ASP A 129 4.78 -10.71 -10.93
CA ASP A 129 3.94 -10.46 -9.78
C ASP A 129 4.05 -8.97 -9.45
N TYR A 130 2.94 -8.37 -9.03
CA TYR A 130 2.86 -6.98 -8.63
C TYR A 130 2.19 -6.90 -7.27
N LEU A 131 2.89 -6.36 -6.28
CA LEU A 131 2.35 -6.15 -4.96
C LEU A 131 1.72 -4.76 -4.89
N PHE A 132 0.42 -4.67 -5.14
CA PHE A 132 -0.31 -3.41 -5.04
C PHE A 132 -0.53 -3.05 -3.58
N THR A 133 -0.04 -1.87 -3.18
CA THR A 133 -0.19 -1.36 -1.82
C THR A 133 -0.83 0.02 -1.82
N MET A 134 -1.81 0.22 -0.95
CA MET A 134 -2.49 1.52 -0.87
C MET A 134 -3.03 1.78 0.56
N PHE A 135 -2.93 3.04 0.99
CA PHE A 135 -3.43 3.55 2.28
C PHE A 135 -3.02 2.73 3.52
N ASP A 136 -1.86 2.06 3.51
CA ASP A 136 -1.34 1.18 4.57
C ASP A 136 -2.18 -0.07 4.92
N PHE A 137 -3.40 -0.22 4.38
CA PHE A 137 -4.30 -1.36 4.67
C PHE A 137 -4.64 -2.22 3.46
N ILE A 138 -4.43 -1.72 2.24
CA ILE A 138 -4.54 -2.52 1.02
C ILE A 138 -3.16 -3.05 0.72
N ASN A 139 -3.06 -4.38 0.67
CA ASN A 139 -1.88 -5.10 0.25
C ASN A 139 -2.38 -6.33 -0.53
N LYS A 140 -2.29 -6.28 -1.86
CA LYS A 140 -2.92 -7.27 -2.75
C LYS A 140 -1.91 -7.75 -3.80
N PRO A 141 -1.62 -9.06 -3.87
CA PRO A 141 -0.76 -9.60 -4.90
C PRO A 141 -1.55 -9.75 -6.20
N PHE A 142 -1.17 -8.97 -7.21
CA PHE A 142 -1.64 -9.14 -8.58
C PHE A 142 -0.63 -9.98 -9.37
N THR A 143 -1.14 -10.80 -10.28
CA THR A 143 -0.31 -11.51 -11.28
C THR A 143 -0.33 -10.73 -12.59
N VAL A 144 0.86 -10.44 -13.12
CA VAL A 144 1.00 -9.72 -14.39
C VAL A 144 0.64 -10.66 -15.54
N ARG A 145 -0.35 -10.23 -16.34
CA ARG A 145 -0.80 -10.95 -17.53
C ARG A 145 0.31 -10.91 -18.59
N LYS A 146 0.57 -12.06 -19.20
CA LYS A 146 1.55 -12.19 -20.29
C LYS A 146 1.20 -11.25 -21.46
N GLY A 147 2.24 -10.65 -22.04
CA GLY A 147 2.16 -9.90 -23.31
C GLY A 147 2.08 -8.39 -23.14
N GLY A 148 2.07 -7.87 -21.91
CA GLY A 148 2.26 -6.44 -21.70
C GLY A 148 3.71 -6.00 -21.92
N THR A 149 3.92 -4.71 -22.13
CA THR A 149 5.13 -4.18 -22.73
C THR A 149 5.67 -2.96 -22.01
N ILE A 150 6.99 -2.75 -22.11
CA ILE A 150 7.67 -1.50 -21.77
C ILE A 150 8.48 -1.07 -23.00
N SER A 151 8.33 0.18 -23.43
CA SER A 151 8.95 0.70 -24.66
C SER A 151 9.76 1.95 -24.39
N TRP A 152 10.96 2.03 -24.97
CA TRP A 152 11.81 3.22 -24.93
C TRP A 152 12.03 3.76 -26.34
N TYR A 153 11.97 5.09 -26.50
CA TYR A 153 12.11 5.76 -27.79
C TYR A 153 13.29 6.76 -27.85
N GLY A 154 14.13 6.79 -26.82
CA GLY A 154 15.27 7.70 -26.73
C GLY A 154 15.56 8.04 -25.28
N ASN A 155 14.72 8.87 -24.65
CA ASN A 155 14.94 9.26 -23.26
C ASN A 155 14.66 8.05 -22.33
N PRO A 156 15.63 7.59 -21.52
CA PRO A 156 15.47 6.46 -20.60
C PRO A 156 14.41 6.68 -19.50
N TYR A 157 14.10 7.94 -19.17
CA TYR A 157 13.11 8.34 -18.18
C TYR A 157 11.69 8.52 -18.77
N ASN A 158 11.57 8.52 -20.10
CA ASN A 158 10.28 8.58 -20.80
C ASN A 158 9.99 7.25 -21.49
N ALA A 159 9.88 6.20 -20.68
CA ALA A 159 9.48 4.88 -21.13
C ALA A 159 7.95 4.76 -21.07
N ASP A 160 7.35 4.11 -22.06
CA ASP A 160 5.92 3.85 -22.08
C ASP A 160 5.64 2.42 -21.58
N ILE A 161 4.72 2.29 -20.62
CA ILE A 161 4.26 1.03 -20.05
C ILE A 161 2.86 0.70 -20.62
N ASN A 162 2.60 -0.58 -20.85
CA ASN A 162 1.27 -1.09 -21.15
C ASN A 162 1.16 -2.51 -20.60
N LEU A 163 0.66 -2.63 -19.38
CA LEU A 163 0.56 -3.89 -18.66
C LEU A 163 -0.85 -4.09 -18.12
N VAL A 164 -1.25 -5.34 -17.99
CA VAL A 164 -2.47 -5.72 -17.27
C VAL A 164 -2.07 -6.67 -16.16
N ALA A 165 -2.37 -6.30 -14.92
CA ALA A 165 -2.23 -7.15 -13.76
C ALA A 165 -3.60 -7.67 -13.32
N VAL A 166 -3.66 -8.87 -12.76
CA VAL A 166 -4.89 -9.57 -12.40
C VAL A 166 -4.87 -9.97 -10.93
N TYR A 167 -5.87 -9.55 -10.18
CA TYR A 167 -6.17 -10.06 -8.85
C TYR A 167 -7.40 -10.97 -8.92
N GLU A 168 -7.20 -12.25 -8.69
CA GLU A 168 -8.27 -13.25 -8.70
C GLU A 168 -8.94 -13.32 -7.31
N THR A 169 -10.25 -13.21 -7.28
CA THR A 169 -11.05 -13.36 -6.06
C THR A 169 -12.34 -14.15 -6.33
N LYS A 170 -13.08 -14.44 -5.27
CA LYS A 170 -14.38 -15.09 -5.34
C LYS A 170 -15.43 -14.25 -4.61
N ALA A 171 -16.47 -13.85 -5.32
CA ALA A 171 -17.54 -13.02 -4.79
C ALA A 171 -18.91 -13.49 -5.27
N SER A 172 -19.94 -13.28 -4.46
CA SER A 172 -21.34 -13.46 -4.85
C SER A 172 -21.76 -12.34 -5.79
N LEU A 173 -22.49 -12.66 -6.87
CA LEU A 173 -23.05 -11.62 -7.76
C LEU A 173 -24.42 -11.11 -7.27
N TYR A 174 -24.91 -11.65 -6.14
CA TYR A 174 -26.23 -11.34 -5.58
C TYR A 174 -26.55 -9.84 -5.51
N ASP A 175 -25.62 -9.02 -5.03
CA ASP A 175 -25.87 -7.59 -4.78
C ASP A 175 -25.95 -6.72 -6.05
N ILE A 176 -25.37 -7.20 -7.16
CA ILE A 176 -25.46 -6.51 -8.46
C ILE A 176 -26.63 -7.01 -9.31
N MET A 177 -27.16 -8.20 -8.98
CA MET A 177 -28.25 -8.82 -9.73
C MET A 177 -29.62 -8.17 -9.45
N PRO A 178 -30.53 -8.14 -10.45
CA PRO A 178 -31.90 -7.69 -10.25
C PRO A 178 -32.64 -8.52 -9.18
N GLU A 179 -33.53 -7.88 -8.40
CA GLU A 179 -34.18 -8.52 -7.24
C GLU A 179 -34.94 -9.81 -7.55
N GLY A 180 -35.52 -9.94 -8.74
CA GLY A 180 -36.27 -11.13 -9.15
C GLY A 180 -35.40 -12.33 -9.53
N GLU A 181 -34.08 -12.14 -9.64
CA GLU A 181 -33.16 -13.10 -10.25
C GLU A 181 -31.92 -13.36 -9.39
N ARG A 182 -31.61 -12.45 -8.46
CA ARG A 182 -30.43 -12.52 -7.58
C ARG A 182 -30.32 -13.79 -6.73
N GLU A 183 -31.44 -14.44 -6.41
CA GLU A 183 -31.48 -15.65 -5.58
C GLU A 183 -30.63 -16.79 -6.18
N GLU A 184 -30.54 -16.87 -7.51
CA GLU A 184 -29.75 -17.86 -8.24
C GLU A 184 -28.23 -17.57 -8.16
N TYR A 185 -27.86 -16.33 -7.83
CA TYR A 185 -26.49 -15.83 -7.83
C TYR A 185 -25.89 -15.64 -6.43
N LYS A 186 -26.45 -16.33 -5.43
CA LYS A 186 -25.92 -16.32 -4.05
C LYS A 186 -24.54 -16.98 -3.93
N GLY A 187 -24.26 -17.98 -4.77
CA GLY A 187 -22.98 -18.69 -4.74
C GLY A 187 -21.79 -17.83 -5.14
N ASN A 188 -20.63 -18.11 -4.54
CA ASN A 188 -19.38 -17.44 -4.90
C ASN A 188 -18.97 -17.81 -6.34
N THR A 189 -18.73 -16.78 -7.13
CA THR A 189 -18.27 -16.89 -8.52
C THR A 189 -16.85 -16.36 -8.62
N GLU A 190 -16.05 -16.89 -9.55
CA GLU A 190 -14.71 -16.38 -9.83
C GLU A 190 -14.79 -15.00 -10.49
N VAL A 191 -14.03 -14.06 -9.95
CA VAL A 191 -13.97 -12.66 -10.37
C VAL A 191 -12.51 -12.25 -10.50
N ASN A 192 -12.17 -11.65 -11.63
CA ASN A 192 -10.85 -11.11 -11.89
C ASN A 192 -10.93 -9.58 -11.83
N CYS A 193 -10.29 -8.98 -10.83
CA CYS A 193 -10.06 -7.54 -10.81
C CYS A 193 -8.82 -7.26 -11.67
N LEU A 194 -9.00 -6.52 -12.76
CA LEU A 194 -7.89 -6.14 -13.63
C LEU A 194 -7.40 -4.75 -13.22
N MET A 195 -6.10 -4.56 -13.30
CA MET A 195 -5.45 -3.26 -13.17
C MET A 195 -4.58 -3.06 -14.41
N LYS A 196 -4.91 -2.05 -15.20
CA LYS A 196 -4.18 -1.65 -16.41
C LYS A 196 -3.24 -0.51 -16.00
N LEU A 197 -1.96 -0.69 -16.33
CA LEU A 197 -0.91 0.31 -16.14
C LEU A 197 -0.50 0.79 -17.53
N THR A 198 -0.79 2.05 -17.84
CA THR A 198 -0.54 2.65 -19.16
C THR A 198 0.27 3.94 -19.06
N GLU A 199 0.64 4.52 -20.21
CA GLU A 199 1.39 5.78 -20.31
C GLU A 199 2.82 5.68 -19.76
N ASN A 200 3.31 6.68 -19.02
CA ASN A 200 4.71 6.77 -18.61
C ASN A 200 5.05 5.77 -17.47
N LEU A 201 6.15 5.03 -17.59
CA LEU A 201 6.60 4.05 -16.60
C LEU A 201 6.84 4.63 -15.19
N PHE A 202 7.37 5.85 -15.11
CA PHE A 202 7.65 6.54 -13.84
C PHE A 202 6.40 7.21 -13.24
N SER A 203 5.38 7.43 -14.05
CA SER A 203 4.10 8.00 -13.62
C SER A 203 2.94 7.33 -14.38
N PRO A 204 2.68 6.03 -14.14
CA PRO A 204 1.72 5.28 -14.94
C PRO A 204 0.29 5.73 -14.64
N GLU A 205 -0.55 5.74 -15.67
CA GLU A 205 -1.99 5.87 -15.49
C GLU A 205 -2.56 4.50 -15.08
N LEU A 206 -3.44 4.53 -14.07
CA LEU A 206 -4.04 3.36 -13.45
C LEU A 206 -5.52 3.29 -13.83
N GLU A 207 -5.90 2.29 -14.62
CA GLU A 207 -7.29 1.99 -14.90
C GLU A 207 -7.67 0.62 -14.34
N PHE A 208 -8.86 0.49 -13.76
CA PHE A 208 -9.34 -0.79 -13.25
C PHE A 208 -10.40 -1.41 -14.16
N ASP A 209 -10.62 -2.72 -14.03
CA ASP A 209 -11.67 -3.45 -14.74
C ASP A 209 -12.12 -4.68 -13.93
N ILE A 210 -13.27 -5.27 -14.30
CA ILE A 210 -13.77 -6.50 -13.67
C ILE A 210 -14.13 -7.50 -14.77
N GLU A 211 -13.50 -8.67 -14.71
CA GLU A 211 -13.76 -9.77 -15.63
C GLU A 211 -14.40 -10.95 -14.88
N LEU A 212 -15.47 -11.52 -15.46
CA LEU A 212 -16.17 -12.69 -14.96
C LEU A 212 -15.89 -13.91 -15.85
N PRO A 213 -14.77 -14.64 -15.63
CA PRO A 213 -14.29 -15.66 -16.56
C PRO A 213 -15.25 -16.83 -16.73
N LYS A 214 -15.98 -17.21 -15.68
CA LYS A 214 -16.85 -18.41 -15.67
C LYS A 214 -18.35 -18.12 -15.56
N SER A 215 -18.76 -16.85 -15.59
CA SER A 215 -20.16 -16.47 -15.48
C SER A 215 -20.92 -16.61 -16.80
N ASP A 216 -22.26 -16.56 -16.74
CA ASP A 216 -23.11 -16.49 -17.91
C ASP A 216 -23.12 -15.07 -18.52
N ASP A 217 -23.61 -14.95 -19.76
CA ASP A 217 -23.67 -13.66 -20.48
C ASP A 217 -24.61 -12.66 -19.80
N LYS A 218 -25.59 -13.17 -19.06
CA LYS A 218 -26.52 -12.35 -18.29
C LYS A 218 -25.80 -11.62 -17.15
N ALA A 219 -25.00 -12.32 -16.37
CA ALA A 219 -24.18 -11.76 -15.30
C ALA A 219 -23.19 -10.72 -15.83
N ARG A 220 -22.56 -10.98 -16.98
CA ARG A 220 -21.68 -10.02 -17.64
C ARG A 220 -22.42 -8.75 -18.04
N ALA A 221 -23.58 -8.88 -18.69
CA ALA A 221 -24.41 -7.74 -19.06
C ALA A 221 -24.91 -6.95 -17.84
N VAL A 222 -25.23 -7.62 -16.73
CA VAL A 222 -25.63 -6.96 -15.48
C VAL A 222 -24.46 -6.18 -14.87
N LEU A 223 -23.25 -6.77 -14.87
CA LEU A 223 -22.04 -6.09 -14.40
C LEU A 223 -21.76 -4.83 -15.23
N GLU A 224 -21.77 -4.95 -16.56
CA GLU A 224 -21.59 -3.82 -17.48
C GLU A 224 -22.64 -2.71 -17.27
N ASN A 225 -23.91 -3.07 -17.05
CA ASN A 225 -24.96 -2.09 -16.75
C ASN A 225 -24.91 -1.53 -15.32
N THR A 226 -24.21 -2.19 -14.41
CA THR A 226 -24.02 -1.71 -13.03
C THR A 226 -22.86 -0.73 -12.95
N ILE A 227 -21.88 -0.83 -13.84
CA ILE A 227 -20.75 0.08 -13.92
C ILE A 227 -21.14 1.24 -14.83
N SER A 228 -21.68 2.31 -14.25
CA SER A 228 -22.16 3.47 -15.04
C SER A 228 -21.06 4.51 -15.30
N SER A 229 -19.98 4.48 -14.51
CA SER A 229 -18.83 5.37 -14.61
C SER A 229 -17.57 4.72 -14.02
N ASP A 230 -16.40 5.31 -14.31
CA ASP A 230 -15.12 4.85 -13.80
C ASP A 230 -15.05 4.93 -12.27
N GLU A 231 -15.73 5.90 -11.64
CA GLU A 231 -15.81 5.96 -10.18
C GLU A 231 -16.63 4.82 -9.59
N GLU A 232 -17.69 4.38 -10.29
CA GLU A 232 -18.48 3.22 -9.87
C GLU A 232 -17.68 1.92 -10.06
N LEU A 233 -16.92 1.81 -11.17
CA LEU A 233 -15.99 0.71 -11.42
C LEU A 233 -14.95 0.60 -10.31
N ASN A 234 -14.27 1.70 -10.01
CA ASN A 234 -13.25 1.77 -8.97
C ASN A 234 -13.84 1.31 -7.64
N LYS A 235 -15.00 1.85 -7.22
CA LYS A 235 -15.67 1.41 -5.99
C LYS A 235 -15.94 -0.09 -5.94
N GLN A 236 -16.39 -0.68 -7.05
CA GLN A 236 -16.62 -2.12 -7.13
C GLN A 236 -15.33 -2.92 -7.01
N VAL A 237 -14.26 -2.52 -7.72
CA VAL A 237 -12.95 -3.17 -7.67
C VAL A 237 -12.33 -3.08 -6.27
N PHE A 238 -12.37 -1.91 -5.63
CA PHE A 238 -11.91 -1.74 -4.24
C PHE A 238 -12.72 -2.59 -3.27
N SER A 239 -14.04 -2.65 -3.43
CA SER A 239 -14.90 -3.53 -2.62
C SER A 239 -14.53 -5.01 -2.80
N LEU A 240 -14.23 -5.44 -4.02
CA LEU A 240 -13.77 -6.80 -4.29
C LEU A 240 -12.39 -7.08 -3.69
N MET A 241 -11.46 -6.13 -3.77
CA MET A 241 -10.13 -6.29 -3.18
C MET A 241 -10.17 -6.37 -1.65
N VAL A 242 -10.96 -5.52 -1.00
CA VAL A 242 -10.98 -5.37 0.46
C VAL A 242 -11.97 -6.33 1.12
N LEU A 243 -13.17 -6.48 0.54
CA LEU A 243 -14.29 -7.21 1.14
C LEU A 243 -14.60 -8.53 0.42
N ASN A 244 -14.01 -8.80 -0.76
CA ASN A 244 -14.37 -9.90 -1.65
C ASN A 244 -15.88 -9.94 -1.97
N LYS A 245 -16.49 -8.76 -2.11
CA LYS A 245 -17.94 -8.60 -2.35
C LYS A 245 -18.22 -7.42 -3.27
N PHE A 246 -19.24 -7.53 -4.11
CA PHE A 246 -19.76 -6.39 -4.85
C PHE A 246 -20.59 -5.45 -3.95
N LEU A 247 -20.56 -4.16 -4.27
CA LEU A 247 -21.47 -3.18 -3.68
C LEU A 247 -22.83 -3.26 -4.39
N PRO A 248 -23.94 -3.11 -3.63
CA PRO A 248 -25.27 -3.09 -4.21
C PRO A 248 -25.46 -1.88 -5.12
N ARG A 249 -26.34 -2.01 -6.12
CA ARG A 249 -26.65 -0.92 -7.06
C ARG A 249 -27.16 0.31 -6.31
N THR A 250 -26.59 1.46 -6.63
CA THR A 250 -26.84 2.80 -6.04
C THR A 250 -28.30 3.28 -6.11
N ASN A 251 -29.19 2.58 -6.82
CA ASN A 251 -30.63 2.86 -6.83
C ASN A 251 -31.35 2.55 -5.50
N ALA A 252 -30.68 1.92 -4.52
CA ALA A 252 -31.17 1.82 -3.15
C ALA A 252 -30.86 3.07 -2.29
N ILE A 253 -30.05 4.02 -2.77
CA ILE A 253 -29.50 5.13 -1.97
C ILE A 253 -30.28 6.45 -2.14
N SER A 254 -31.34 6.49 -2.95
CA SER A 254 -32.15 7.72 -3.12
C SER A 254 -33.34 7.86 -2.15
N SER A 255 -33.58 6.90 -1.26
CA SER A 255 -34.65 6.98 -0.24
C SER A 255 -34.17 7.27 1.19
N ALA A 256 -32.85 7.30 1.46
CA ALA A 256 -32.32 7.43 2.82
C ALA A 256 -31.48 8.70 3.09
N SER A 257 -31.17 9.52 2.08
CA SER A 257 -30.30 10.70 2.24
C SER A 257 -30.95 11.90 2.97
N GLY A 258 -32.20 11.76 3.44
CA GLY A 258 -32.90 12.80 4.21
C GLY A 258 -33.14 12.48 5.69
N SER A 259 -32.83 11.28 6.19
CA SER A 259 -33.26 10.85 7.54
C SER A 259 -32.16 10.22 8.43
N ALA A 260 -30.93 10.12 7.96
CA ALA A 260 -29.84 9.45 8.70
C ALA A 260 -29.28 10.22 9.92
N LEU A 261 -29.74 11.45 10.20
CA LEU A 261 -29.31 12.23 11.38
C LEU A 261 -30.35 12.28 12.51
N GLY A 262 -31.47 11.57 12.39
CA GLY A 262 -32.61 11.80 13.30
C GLY A 262 -33.55 10.62 13.54
N ALA A 263 -33.11 9.36 13.47
CA ALA A 263 -33.79 8.23 14.10
C ALA A 263 -32.87 7.02 14.08
N GLY A 264 -32.73 6.34 15.22
CA GLY A 264 -31.83 5.20 15.37
C GLY A 264 -32.20 4.00 14.50
N VAL A 265 -31.18 3.16 14.27
CA VAL A 265 -31.26 1.77 13.82
C VAL A 265 -31.79 1.59 12.38
N GLY A 266 -30.89 1.66 11.38
CA GLY A 266 -31.29 1.29 10.01
C GLY A 266 -30.25 1.39 8.90
N ALA A 267 -29.08 1.99 9.10
CA ALA A 267 -28.02 1.92 8.09
C ALA A 267 -27.46 0.50 8.07
N THR A 268 -27.57 -0.19 6.92
CA THR A 268 -26.90 -1.48 6.75
C THR A 268 -25.40 -1.25 6.75
N SER A 269 -24.60 -2.19 7.29
CA SER A 269 -23.14 -2.04 7.36
C SER A 269 -22.50 -1.75 5.99
N SER A 270 -23.13 -2.21 4.90
CA SER A 270 -22.76 -1.90 3.51
C SER A 270 -22.87 -0.41 3.13
N ASP A 271 -23.83 0.32 3.69
CA ASP A 271 -24.02 1.76 3.41
C ASP A 271 -22.92 2.60 4.09
N LEU A 272 -22.50 2.19 5.28
CA LEU A 272 -21.39 2.83 5.98
C LEU A 272 -20.05 2.52 5.30
N ILE A 273 -19.80 1.27 4.92
CA ILE A 273 -18.54 0.87 4.28
C ILE A 273 -18.40 1.45 2.87
N SER A 274 -19.47 1.48 2.06
CA SER A 274 -19.44 2.12 0.74
C SER A 274 -19.15 3.63 0.82
N SER A 275 -19.66 4.31 1.84
CA SER A 275 -19.33 5.73 2.09
C SER A 275 -17.86 5.93 2.43
N GLN A 276 -17.22 4.97 3.12
CA GLN A 276 -15.78 5.03 3.43
C GLN A 276 -14.90 4.68 2.23
N ILE A 277 -15.29 3.69 1.41
CA ILE A 277 -14.62 3.40 0.14
C ILE A 277 -14.67 4.62 -0.78
N GLY A 278 -15.82 5.30 -0.83
CA GLY A 278 -15.94 6.58 -1.52
C GLY A 278 -14.99 7.65 -0.97
N ASN A 279 -14.84 7.75 0.35
CA ASN A 279 -13.90 8.69 0.96
C ASN A 279 -12.44 8.34 0.70
N TRP A 280 -12.07 7.05 0.70
CA TRP A 280 -10.72 6.59 0.34
C TRP A 280 -10.41 6.90 -1.13
N LEU A 281 -11.36 6.64 -2.03
CA LEU A 281 -11.21 6.96 -3.45
C LEU A 281 -11.15 8.47 -3.70
N ASN A 282 -11.87 9.29 -2.93
CA ASN A 282 -11.77 10.75 -3.04
C ASN A 282 -10.41 11.28 -2.54
N ALA A 283 -9.81 10.64 -1.54
CA ALA A 283 -8.45 10.97 -1.08
C ALA A 283 -7.36 10.63 -2.13
N LEU A 284 -7.68 9.85 -3.15
CA LEU A 284 -6.81 9.61 -4.32
C LEU A 284 -6.77 10.83 -5.27
N SER A 285 -7.81 11.68 -5.24
CA SER A 285 -8.00 12.78 -6.18
C SER A 285 -7.53 14.14 -5.65
N ASP A 286 -7.39 14.31 -4.34
CA ASP A 286 -6.97 15.56 -3.71
C ASP A 286 -5.87 15.26 -2.69
N ASP A 287 -4.79 16.07 -2.69
CA ASP A 287 -3.68 16.10 -1.70
C ASP A 287 -4.18 16.45 -0.28
N ILE A 288 -5.04 15.62 0.31
CA ILE A 288 -5.60 15.82 1.65
C ILE A 288 -5.11 14.66 2.52
N GLU A 289 -4.26 14.97 3.50
CA GLU A 289 -3.90 14.06 4.59
C GLU A 289 -5.16 13.70 5.42
N ILE A 290 -5.87 12.64 5.00
CA ILE A 290 -6.94 12.04 5.78
C ILE A 290 -6.42 10.75 6.40
N GLY A 291 -5.86 10.84 7.61
CA GLY A 291 -5.44 9.67 8.39
C GLY A 291 -6.65 8.84 8.87
N VAL A 292 -7.09 7.89 8.05
CA VAL A 292 -8.06 6.84 8.43
C VAL A 292 -7.30 5.53 8.57
N ASN A 293 -7.04 5.10 9.81
CA ASN A 293 -6.50 3.77 10.07
C ASN A 293 -7.66 2.77 10.10
N ALA A 294 -7.88 2.05 9.00
CA ALA A 294 -8.81 0.93 8.93
C ALA A 294 -8.00 -0.39 9.01
N LYS A 295 -8.13 -1.14 10.09
CA LYS A 295 -7.53 -2.48 10.22
C LYS A 295 -8.63 -3.52 10.11
N LEU A 296 -8.62 -4.30 9.03
CA LEU A 296 -9.51 -5.45 8.89
C LEU A 296 -8.92 -6.62 9.69
N GLY A 297 -9.72 -7.19 10.59
CA GLY A 297 -9.34 -8.38 11.36
C GLY A 297 -9.31 -9.64 10.50
N ASN A 298 -8.38 -10.56 10.79
CA ASN A 298 -8.32 -11.86 10.13
C ASN A 298 -9.48 -12.78 10.58
N GLN A 299 -9.98 -13.55 9.61
CA GLN A 299 -11.06 -14.53 9.71
C GLN A 299 -11.00 -15.38 10.99
N ILE A 300 -12.08 -15.35 11.77
CA ILE A 300 -12.44 -16.40 12.72
C ILE A 300 -13.83 -16.91 12.31
N GLY A 301 -13.87 -17.83 11.34
CA GLY A 301 -15.11 -18.41 10.81
C GLY A 301 -15.55 -17.87 9.44
N GLU A 302 -16.41 -18.63 8.75
CA GLU A 302 -16.79 -18.40 7.34
C GLU A 302 -17.55 -17.08 7.09
N ASP A 303 -18.05 -16.39 8.12
CA ASP A 303 -18.91 -15.21 7.99
C ASP A 303 -18.59 -14.04 8.97
N GLU A 304 -17.38 -13.97 9.54
CA GLU A 304 -17.02 -12.89 10.47
C GLU A 304 -16.06 -11.87 9.85
N ILE A 305 -16.56 -10.65 9.60
CA ILE A 305 -15.75 -9.50 9.17
C ILE A 305 -15.80 -8.44 10.27
N ALA A 306 -14.64 -8.08 10.81
CA ALA A 306 -14.48 -6.99 11.78
C ALA A 306 -13.60 -5.89 11.19
N VAL A 307 -14.13 -4.66 11.17
CA VAL A 307 -13.44 -3.46 10.68
C VAL A 307 -13.21 -2.53 11.86
N ALA A 308 -11.95 -2.38 12.26
CA ALA A 308 -11.55 -1.37 13.24
C ALA A 308 -11.20 -0.07 12.52
N MET A 309 -11.84 1.03 12.90
CA MET A 309 -11.61 2.38 12.36
C MET A 309 -11.20 3.33 13.48
N SER A 310 -10.27 4.24 13.21
CA SER A 310 -9.98 5.36 14.12
C SER A 310 -9.66 6.64 13.38
N LYS A 311 -10.14 7.79 13.88
CA LYS A 311 -9.85 9.12 13.37
C LYS A 311 -9.53 10.10 14.51
N ALA A 312 -8.49 10.89 14.30
CA ALA A 312 -8.07 11.93 15.22
C ALA A 312 -8.48 13.33 14.69
N PHE A 313 -8.85 14.23 15.61
CA PHE A 313 -9.26 15.60 15.35
C PHE A 313 -8.61 16.53 16.38
N LEU A 314 -8.66 17.83 16.11
CA LEU A 314 -8.18 18.89 17.01
C LEU A 314 -6.68 18.71 17.36
N ASN A 315 -5.81 18.52 16.36
CA ASN A 315 -4.39 18.22 16.53
C ASN A 315 -4.18 17.03 17.48
N ASP A 316 -4.80 15.90 17.16
CA ASP A 316 -4.77 14.66 17.95
C ASP A 316 -5.31 14.73 19.37
N ARG A 317 -6.10 15.76 19.71
CA ARG A 317 -6.69 15.89 21.05
C ARG A 317 -8.01 15.12 21.21
N LEU A 318 -8.76 14.93 20.13
CA LEU A 318 -9.99 14.15 20.11
C LEU A 318 -9.79 12.94 19.21
N GLU A 319 -9.91 11.74 19.75
CA GLU A 319 -9.78 10.47 19.01
C GLU A 319 -11.10 9.72 19.07
N ILE A 320 -11.63 9.35 17.91
CA ILE A 320 -12.83 8.52 17.79
C ILE A 320 -12.39 7.22 17.14
N SER A 321 -12.66 6.11 17.80
CA SER A 321 -12.33 4.77 17.33
C SER A 321 -13.56 3.86 17.45
N GLY A 322 -13.68 2.87 16.58
CA GLY A 322 -14.74 1.88 16.68
C GLY A 322 -14.36 0.60 15.96
N ASN A 323 -14.95 -0.51 16.39
CA ASN A 323 -14.79 -1.81 15.76
C ASN A 323 -16.17 -2.31 15.37
N PHE A 324 -16.40 -2.49 14.07
CA PHE A 324 -17.70 -2.88 13.55
C PHE A 324 -17.60 -4.27 12.94
N GLY A 325 -18.38 -5.19 13.48
CA GLY A 325 -18.38 -6.60 13.11
C GLY A 325 -19.75 -7.09 12.64
N TYR A 326 -19.74 -7.99 11.67
CA TYR A 326 -20.90 -8.82 11.33
C TYR A 326 -20.57 -10.28 11.58
N SER A 327 -21.47 -11.03 12.24
CA SER A 327 -21.39 -12.48 12.40
C SER A 327 -22.73 -13.08 11.99
N SER A 328 -22.74 -13.86 10.91
CA SER A 328 -23.90 -14.65 10.50
C SER A 328 -23.94 -15.94 11.31
N THR A 329 -24.80 -16.01 12.31
CA THR A 329 -25.13 -17.31 12.93
C THR A 329 -26.26 -17.96 12.14
N ASN A 330 -25.98 -19.09 11.49
CA ASN A 330 -26.98 -19.95 10.86
C ASN A 330 -27.93 -20.57 11.93
N ALA A 331 -28.89 -19.79 12.44
CA ALA A 331 -29.95 -20.29 13.31
C ALA A 331 -31.08 -20.91 12.48
N THR A 332 -31.21 -22.23 12.56
CA THR A 332 -32.16 -23.06 11.78
C THR A 332 -33.58 -23.07 12.37
N THR A 333 -34.09 -21.93 12.80
CA THR A 333 -35.47 -21.85 13.33
C THR A 333 -36.15 -20.59 12.82
N SER A 334 -37.21 -20.81 12.05
CA SER A 334 -38.11 -19.82 11.50
C SER A 334 -38.88 -19.12 12.62
N ASP A 335 -38.27 -18.11 13.24
CA ASP A 335 -38.92 -16.97 13.89
C ASP A 335 -37.80 -16.04 14.40
N GLU A 336 -37.78 -14.80 13.90
CA GLU A 336 -36.81 -13.73 14.20
C GLU A 336 -35.45 -13.77 13.47
N GLN A 337 -35.43 -13.14 12.28
CA GLN A 337 -34.22 -12.58 11.65
C GLN A 337 -33.67 -11.43 12.53
N ASN A 338 -32.90 -11.75 13.56
CA ASN A 338 -32.13 -10.75 14.30
C ASN A 338 -30.78 -10.56 13.59
N THR A 339 -30.69 -9.55 12.73
CA THR A 339 -29.42 -9.03 12.21
C THR A 339 -28.63 -8.45 13.40
N ARG A 340 -27.71 -9.23 13.98
CA ARG A 340 -26.98 -8.84 15.19
C ARG A 340 -25.73 -8.06 14.79
N LEU A 341 -25.82 -6.73 14.87
CA LEU A 341 -24.72 -5.80 14.68
C LEU A 341 -23.83 -5.81 15.94
N ILE A 342 -22.56 -6.20 15.79
CA ILE A 342 -21.54 -6.09 16.83
C ILE A 342 -20.79 -4.79 16.54
N GLY A 343 -20.77 -3.86 17.49
CA GLY A 343 -20.26 -2.51 17.24
C GLY A 343 -19.68 -1.88 18.50
N ASP A 344 -18.36 -1.84 18.59
CA ASP A 344 -17.65 -1.16 19.66
C ASP A 344 -17.38 0.28 19.23
N VAL A 345 -17.59 1.24 20.12
CA VAL A 345 -17.30 2.66 19.89
C VAL A 345 -16.54 3.18 21.09
N ASN A 346 -15.43 3.87 20.86
CA ASN A 346 -14.57 4.44 21.87
C ASN A 346 -14.14 5.86 21.48
N VAL A 347 -14.56 6.83 22.28
CA VAL A 347 -14.26 8.25 22.13
C VAL A 347 -13.32 8.69 23.24
N GLN A 348 -12.19 9.28 22.89
CA GLN A 348 -11.16 9.73 23.82
C GLN A 348 -10.80 11.20 23.61
N TYR A 349 -10.63 11.95 24.70
CA TYR A 349 -10.19 13.35 24.66
C TYR A 349 -9.00 13.59 25.59
N LYS A 350 -7.91 14.16 25.07
CA LYS A 350 -6.70 14.55 25.83
C LYS A 350 -6.94 15.87 26.57
N LEU A 351 -6.95 15.82 27.89
CA LEU A 351 -7.18 17.00 28.74
C LEU A 351 -5.96 17.92 28.82
N ASN A 352 -4.75 17.38 28.61
CA ASN A 352 -3.51 18.14 28.63
C ASN A 352 -2.61 17.83 27.42
N GLU A 353 -1.62 18.69 27.21
CA GLU A 353 -0.70 18.61 26.06
C GLU A 353 0.15 17.34 26.06
N GLU A 354 0.58 16.88 27.25
CA GLU A 354 1.32 15.61 27.39
C GLU A 354 0.45 14.38 27.09
N GLY A 355 -0.89 14.51 27.07
CA GLY A 355 -1.81 13.44 26.73
C GLY A 355 -1.86 12.28 27.74
N ASN A 356 -1.31 12.44 28.94
CA ASN A 356 -1.34 11.45 30.03
C ASN A 356 -2.67 11.49 30.81
N VAL A 357 -3.45 12.59 30.76
CA VAL A 357 -4.79 12.69 31.33
C VAL A 357 -5.84 12.66 30.21
N ARG A 358 -6.74 11.68 30.24
CA ARG A 358 -7.72 11.46 29.17
C ARG A 358 -9.12 11.20 29.70
N ILE A 359 -10.11 11.74 29.01
CA ILE A 359 -11.51 11.34 29.17
C ILE A 359 -11.81 10.26 28.15
N ARG A 360 -12.48 9.18 28.56
CA ARG A 360 -12.90 8.07 27.71
C ARG A 360 -14.38 7.81 27.87
N ALA A 361 -15.10 7.76 26.76
CA ALA A 361 -16.44 7.19 26.67
C ALA A 361 -16.37 5.98 25.76
N PHE A 362 -16.92 4.84 26.17
CA PHE A 362 -16.91 3.64 25.35
C PHE A 362 -18.20 2.84 25.47
N ASN A 363 -18.49 2.13 24.39
CA ASN A 363 -19.44 1.04 24.30
C ASN A 363 -18.66 -0.13 23.71
N GLU A 364 -18.60 -1.24 24.43
CA GLU A 364 -17.87 -2.45 24.03
C GLU A 364 -18.82 -3.64 24.15
N SER A 365 -18.89 -4.43 23.08
CA SER A 365 -19.73 -5.62 22.99
C SER A 365 -19.08 -6.73 23.80
N ASN A 366 -19.79 -7.35 24.75
CA ASN A 366 -19.21 -8.47 25.50
C ASN A 366 -19.22 -9.74 24.63
N ASP A 367 -18.17 -10.57 24.77
CA ASP A 367 -18.05 -11.86 24.10
C ASP A 367 -19.28 -12.77 24.34
N TYR A 368 -19.58 -13.60 23.33
CA TYR A 368 -20.68 -14.56 23.39
C TYR A 368 -20.44 -15.63 24.47
N ASP A 369 -21.20 -15.55 25.57
CA ASP A 369 -21.30 -16.62 26.57
C ASP A 369 -22.46 -17.56 26.18
N PRO A 370 -22.20 -18.82 25.79
CA PRO A 370 -23.25 -19.78 25.42
C PRO A 370 -24.19 -20.16 26.57
N MET A 371 -23.92 -19.75 27.83
CA MET A 371 -24.82 -19.90 28.96
C MET A 371 -25.75 -18.68 29.21
N GLN A 372 -25.53 -17.55 28.51
CA GLN A 372 -26.39 -16.37 28.60
C GLN A 372 -27.04 -16.06 27.25
N THR A 373 -28.37 -16.15 27.19
CA THR A 373 -29.18 -15.88 25.98
C THR A 373 -29.23 -14.39 25.59
N THR A 374 -28.49 -13.52 26.28
CA THR A 374 -28.48 -12.07 26.06
C THR A 374 -27.04 -11.57 25.95
N GLN A 375 -26.63 -11.07 24.78
CA GLN A 375 -25.37 -10.34 24.66
C GLN A 375 -25.54 -8.96 25.28
N ASN A 376 -24.71 -8.66 26.28
CA ASN A 376 -24.71 -7.36 26.96
C ASN A 376 -23.58 -6.50 26.38
N SER A 377 -23.87 -5.22 26.09
CA SER A 377 -22.82 -4.22 25.82
C SER A 377 -22.37 -3.60 27.14
N THR A 378 -21.07 -3.51 27.39
CA THR A 378 -20.53 -2.72 28.50
C THR A 378 -20.34 -1.29 28.04
N GLN A 379 -21.05 -0.36 28.69
CA GLN A 379 -20.94 1.07 28.42
C GLN A 379 -20.30 1.77 29.61
N GLY A 380 -19.34 2.64 29.34
CA GLY A 380 -18.60 3.33 30.38
C GLY A 380 -18.21 4.73 29.97
N PHE A 381 -18.17 5.63 30.96
CA PHE A 381 -17.55 6.93 30.85
C PHE A 381 -16.62 7.10 32.04
N GLY A 382 -15.41 7.59 31.80
CA GLY A 382 -14.43 7.76 32.85
C GLY A 382 -13.29 8.68 32.48
N ILE A 383 -12.57 9.11 33.50
CA ILE A 383 -11.29 9.83 33.35
C ILE A 383 -10.21 8.85 33.76
N TYR A 384 -9.16 8.73 32.94
CA TYR A 384 -8.04 7.88 33.24
C TYR A 384 -6.72 8.64 33.09
N TYR A 385 -5.74 8.23 33.88
CA TYR A 385 -4.39 8.78 33.88
C TYR A 385 -3.41 7.65 33.58
N LYS A 386 -2.54 7.84 32.57
CA LYS A 386 -1.53 6.86 32.17
C LYS A 386 -0.17 7.54 32.09
N GLU A 387 0.80 7.02 32.85
CA GLU A 387 2.13 7.59 32.96
C GLU A 387 3.18 6.47 33.11
N SER A 388 4.28 6.59 32.38
CA SER A 388 5.46 5.72 32.58
C SER A 388 6.34 6.27 33.70
N PHE A 389 6.79 5.41 34.62
CA PHE A 389 7.65 5.78 35.74
C PHE A 389 8.67 4.68 36.01
N ASN A 390 9.88 5.06 36.44
CA ASN A 390 10.91 4.10 36.82
C ASN A 390 10.89 3.78 38.31
N ASN A 391 10.41 4.72 39.14
CA ASN A 391 10.37 4.59 40.59
C ASN A 391 9.09 5.19 41.19
N TRP A 392 8.63 4.65 42.33
CA TRP A 392 7.42 5.12 43.02
C TRP A 392 7.44 6.60 43.42
N TRP A 393 8.62 7.17 43.67
CA TRP A 393 8.79 8.58 44.00
C TRP A 393 8.54 9.51 42.79
N GLU A 394 8.97 9.06 41.61
CA GLU A 394 8.77 9.76 40.35
C GLU A 394 7.28 9.83 40.00
N LEU A 395 6.54 8.73 40.18
CA LEU A 395 5.09 8.69 39.97
C LEU A 395 4.36 9.70 40.85
N ARG A 396 4.72 9.79 42.15
CA ARG A 396 4.11 10.78 43.06
C ARG A 396 4.39 12.22 42.62
N GLN A 397 5.59 12.52 42.15
CA GLN A 397 5.93 13.85 41.65
C GLN A 397 5.15 14.19 40.37
N LYS A 398 5.06 13.25 39.43
CA LYS A 398 4.30 13.42 38.18
C LYS A 398 2.81 13.64 38.43
N ILE A 399 2.19 12.82 39.30
CA ILE A 399 0.79 13.02 39.71
C ILE A 399 0.58 14.37 40.40
N ALA A 400 1.50 14.79 41.28
CA ALA A 400 1.41 16.08 41.95
C ALA A 400 1.55 17.27 40.98
N ASN A 401 2.29 17.11 39.88
CA ASN A 401 2.46 18.13 38.87
C ASN A 401 1.23 18.33 37.97
N ILE A 402 0.33 17.34 37.84
CA ILE A 402 -0.95 17.48 37.11
C ILE A 402 -1.82 18.60 37.71
N PHE A 403 -1.82 18.72 39.04
CA PHE A 403 -2.62 19.69 39.77
C PHE A 403 -1.86 20.99 40.08
N ARG A 404 -0.61 21.11 39.65
CA ARG A 404 0.16 22.34 39.80
C ARG A 404 -0.17 23.29 38.64
N PRO A 405 -0.65 24.52 38.92
CA PRO A 405 -0.77 25.52 37.87
C PRO A 405 0.62 25.77 37.27
N SER A 406 0.71 25.81 35.94
CA SER A 406 1.93 26.14 35.22
C SER A 406 2.37 27.57 35.59
N ARG A 407 3.17 27.67 36.65
CA ARG A 407 4.10 28.76 36.86
C ARG A 407 5.46 28.18 36.57
N ASN A 408 6.10 28.74 35.54
CA ASN A 408 7.53 28.64 35.27
C ASN A 408 8.29 28.58 36.60
N ASP A 409 8.90 27.43 36.88
CA ASP A 409 10.18 27.27 37.56
C ASP A 409 10.53 25.77 37.59
N VAL A 410 11.32 25.35 36.60
CA VAL A 410 12.01 24.06 36.61
C VAL A 410 13.09 24.14 37.69
N LEU A 411 12.80 23.64 38.89
CA LEU A 411 13.84 23.43 39.91
C LEU A 411 14.58 22.13 39.60
N HIS A 412 15.73 22.25 38.94
CA HIS A 412 16.78 21.23 38.98
C HIS A 412 17.18 20.97 40.43
N TYR A 413 16.92 19.75 40.94
CA TYR A 413 17.47 19.34 42.23
C TYR A 413 18.72 18.48 42.05
N ARG A 414 19.86 19.06 42.46
CA ARG A 414 21.17 18.41 42.65
C ARG A 414 21.25 17.77 44.05
N GLY A 415 21.76 16.53 44.09
CA GLY A 415 22.45 15.92 45.24
C GLY A 415 21.54 15.20 46.25
N VAL A 416 21.93 14.12 46.93
CA VAL A 416 23.25 13.73 47.51
C VAL A 416 23.22 12.22 47.83
N GLY A 417 24.26 11.37 47.77
CA GLY A 417 25.67 11.53 47.39
C GLY A 417 26.56 10.33 47.81
N ARG A 418 27.83 10.41 47.36
CA ARG A 418 29.10 9.85 47.88
C ARG A 418 29.38 8.34 47.85
N ARG A 419 30.35 7.96 47.00
CA ARG A 419 31.71 7.53 47.42
C ARG A 419 32.74 7.92 46.34
N LYS A 420 33.94 8.29 46.81
CA LYS A 420 35.17 8.57 46.04
C LYS A 420 35.98 7.27 45.92
N ASP A 421 36.99 7.34 45.05
CA ASP A 421 38.06 6.37 44.75
C ASP A 421 37.66 5.49 43.55
N GLU A 422 38.39 5.37 42.45
CA GLU A 422 39.77 5.72 42.07
C GLU A 422 39.84 5.70 40.52
N ASP A 423 40.86 6.36 39.98
CA ASP A 423 41.34 6.39 38.60
C ASP A 423 40.85 5.29 37.63
N TYR A 424 40.25 5.68 36.50
CA TYR A 424 40.53 5.05 35.20
C TYR A 424 40.31 6.04 34.04
N ILE A 425 41.40 6.28 33.32
CA ILE A 425 41.49 6.94 32.02
C ILE A 425 41.28 5.90 30.91
N LYS A 426 40.72 6.34 29.77
CA LYS A 426 40.54 5.68 28.45
C LYS A 426 39.36 4.70 28.34
N GLY A 427 38.52 4.76 27.30
CA GLY A 427 38.52 5.60 26.10
C GLY A 427 37.30 5.28 25.23
N ASN A 428 36.96 6.23 24.35
CA ASN A 428 36.30 5.95 23.07
C ASN A 428 37.32 5.17 22.21
N PRO A 429 36.94 4.20 21.35
CA PRO A 429 36.05 4.46 20.21
C PRO A 429 35.10 3.30 19.82
N PHE A 430 33.90 3.62 19.36
CA PHE A 430 33.38 3.39 18.00
C PHE A 430 31.92 3.83 17.95
#